data_AF-A0A9D2CYJ9-F1
#
_entry.id   AF-A0A9D2CYJ9-F1
#
_cell.length_a   1.000
_cell.length_b   1.000
_cell.length_c   1.000
_cell.angle_alpha   90.00
_cell.angle_beta   90.00
_cell.angle_gamma   90.00
#
_symmetry.space_group_name_H-M   'P 1'
#
loop_
_entity.id
_entity.type
_entity.pdbx_description
1 polymer ?
#
loop_
_entity_poly.entity_id
_entity_poly.type
_entity_poly.pdbx_seq_one_letter_code
_entity_poly.pdbx_strand_id
1 'polypeptide(L)'
;MTAAKQKKHTLRFEKNAVSALCALVFLIFAGAAVAGWLAAPFPIGAVLTGVAAFVLLFTAILSVSWIRYAGRFYAAAADVNFPCAALGDNLSVVFYALPPEKAEAYLRETRAVPALPERYTREEWLKRSDTLNEIKKRMLEGAPLVSYAALCPKDLAAISGKSVFLSRAAYHTYRAVFDYTAMGTKNKLVFYGEENSI
;
A
#
# COMPACT_ATOMS: atom_id res chain seq x y z
N MET A 1 -7.95 8.25 -19.31
CA MET A 1 -7.22 7.51 -18.25
C MET A 1 -5.79 8.02 -18.19
N THR A 2 -5.43 8.80 -17.17
CA THR A 2 -4.04 9.19 -16.95
C THR A 2 -3.27 7.98 -16.45
N ALA A 3 -2.30 7.48 -17.22
CA ALA A 3 -1.37 6.46 -16.75
C ALA A 3 -0.76 6.94 -15.43
N ALA A 4 -1.14 6.31 -14.31
CA ALA A 4 -0.65 6.69 -13.01
C ALA A 4 0.88 6.58 -13.01
N LYS A 5 1.55 7.63 -12.51
CA LYS A 5 3.00 7.68 -12.46
C LYS A 5 3.51 6.49 -11.65
N GLN A 6 4.09 5.51 -12.32
CA GLN A 6 4.64 4.32 -11.67
C GLN A 6 5.66 4.74 -10.61
N LYS A 7 5.53 4.18 -9.40
CA LYS A 7 6.54 4.38 -8.37
C LYS A 7 7.85 3.75 -8.83
N LYS A 8 8.91 4.57 -8.80
CA LYS A 8 10.27 4.16 -9.18
C LYS A 8 11.04 3.49 -8.04
N HIS A 9 10.64 3.76 -6.79
CA HIS A 9 11.35 3.34 -5.59
C HIS A 9 10.63 2.18 -4.90
N THR A 10 11.40 1.23 -4.39
CA THR A 10 10.89 0.12 -3.58
C THR A 10 10.51 0.58 -2.19
N LEU A 11 9.58 -0.13 -1.54
CA LEU A 11 9.28 0.07 -0.11
C LEU A 11 10.55 -0.09 0.75
N ARG A 12 11.47 -0.99 0.38
CA ARG A 12 12.80 -1.11 1.02
C ARG A 12 13.63 0.17 0.87
N PHE A 13 13.67 0.75 -0.33
CA PHE A 13 14.41 1.99 -0.57
C PHE A 13 13.75 3.15 0.17
N GLU A 14 12.43 3.30 0.08
CA GLU A 14 11.67 4.34 0.78
C GLU A 14 11.88 4.23 2.30
N LYS A 15 11.85 3.02 2.86
CA LYS A 15 12.20 2.75 4.26
C LYS A 15 13.60 3.27 4.62
N ASN A 16 14.61 2.91 3.83
CA ASN A 16 16.00 3.29 4.12
C ASN A 16 16.21 4.80 3.94
N ALA A 17 15.62 5.40 2.90
CA ALA A 17 15.70 6.83 2.62
C ALA A 17 15.01 7.66 3.71
N VAL A 18 13.80 7.28 4.14
CA VAL A 18 13.10 7.93 5.25
C VAL A 18 13.89 7.78 6.55
N SER A 19 14.42 6.58 6.84
CA SER A 19 15.24 6.37 8.03
C SER A 19 16.51 7.23 8.01
N ALA A 20 17.19 7.33 6.88
CA ALA A 20 18.38 8.16 6.72
C ALA A 20 18.06 9.66 6.83
N LEU A 21 16.96 10.10 6.22
CA LEU A 21 16.50 11.48 6.31
C LEU A 21 16.12 11.85 7.75
N CYS A 22 15.43 10.97 8.46
CA CYS A 22 15.18 11.15 9.88
C CYS A 22 16.51 11.27 10.65
N ALA A 23 17.46 10.34 10.47
CA ALA A 23 18.75 10.40 11.15
C ALA A 23 19.51 11.72 10.88
N LEU A 24 19.47 12.23 9.65
CA LEU A 24 20.06 13.53 9.30
C LEU A 24 19.38 14.68 10.05
N VAL A 25 18.05 14.71 10.08
CA VAL A 25 17.28 15.71 10.82
C VAL A 25 17.60 15.64 12.33
N PHE A 26 17.70 14.44 12.89
CA PHE A 26 18.12 14.23 14.27
C PHE A 26 19.49 14.88 14.55
N LEU A 27 20.48 14.66 13.68
CA LEU A 27 21.82 15.24 13.84
C LEU A 27 21.81 16.78 13.78
N ILE A 28 21.05 17.36 12.85
CA ILE A 28 20.94 18.82 12.72
C ILE A 28 20.32 19.44 13.97
N PHE A 29 19.21 18.88 14.47
CA PHE A 29 18.53 19.42 15.66
C PHE A 29 19.31 19.17 16.95
N ALA A 30 20.02 18.04 17.06
CA ALA A 30 20.93 17.80 18.17
C ALA A 30 22.08 18.84 18.19
N GLY A 31 22.69 19.12 17.02
CA GLY A 31 23.71 20.15 16.90
C GLY A 31 23.18 21.55 17.22
N ALA A 32 22.00 21.90 16.69
CA ALA A 32 21.35 23.18 16.95
C ALA A 32 20.97 23.36 18.44
N ALA A 33 20.52 22.30 19.11
CA ALA A 33 20.23 22.33 20.54
C ALA A 33 21.50 22.59 21.37
N VAL A 34 22.60 21.89 21.10
CA VAL A 34 23.88 22.10 21.81
C VAL A 34 24.41 23.51 21.58
N ALA A 35 24.39 24.00 20.34
CA ALA A 35 24.79 25.37 20.02
C ALA A 35 23.89 26.42 20.70
N GLY A 36 22.58 26.18 20.73
CA GLY A 36 21.60 27.06 21.37
C GLY A 36 21.83 27.20 22.88
N TRP A 37 22.18 26.11 23.57
CA TRP A 37 22.52 26.16 25.01
C TRP A 37 23.87 26.83 25.29
N LEU A 38 24.82 26.76 24.36
CA LEU A 38 26.13 27.38 24.50
C LEU A 38 26.13 28.88 24.16
N ALA A 39 25.23 29.33 23.28
CA ALA A 39 25.29 30.68 22.72
C ALA A 39 24.07 31.57 23.02
N ALA A 40 22.94 31.05 23.53
CA ALA A 40 21.71 31.82 23.68
C ALA A 40 21.24 31.94 25.15
N PRO A 41 20.52 33.04 25.49
CA PRO A 41 19.83 33.18 26.78
C PRO A 41 18.85 32.04 27.05
N PHE A 42 18.68 31.68 28.32
CA PHE A 42 17.87 30.55 28.80
C PHE A 42 16.48 30.37 28.13
N PRO A 43 15.68 31.43 27.89
CA PRO A 43 14.37 31.28 27.23
C PRO A 43 14.46 30.80 25.79
N ILE A 44 15.49 31.23 25.05
CA ILE A 44 15.70 30.85 23.64
C ILE A 44 16.21 29.41 23.57
N GLY A 45 17.12 29.02 24.47
CA GLY A 45 17.58 27.64 24.61
C GLY A 45 16.45 26.65 24.90
N ALA A 46 15.52 27.03 25.79
CA ALA A 46 14.35 26.21 26.14
C ALA A 46 13.34 26.05 24.98
N VAL A 47 13.12 27.09 24.18
CA VAL A 47 12.25 26.99 22.99
C VAL A 47 12.90 26.10 21.93
N LEU A 48 14.21 26.26 21.69
CA LEU A 48 14.94 25.44 20.72
C LEU A 48 14.95 23.96 21.10
N THR A 49 15.09 23.62 22.38
CA THR A 49 14.97 22.21 22.82
C THR A 49 13.56 21.67 22.70
N GLY A 50 12.53 22.47 22.98
CA GLY A 50 11.14 22.07 22.77
C GLY A 50 10.84 21.74 21.30
N VAL A 51 11.27 22.60 20.38
CA VAL A 51 11.14 22.38 18.93
C VAL A 51 11.94 21.16 18.49
N ALA A 52 13.19 21.03 18.94
CA ALA A 52 14.01 19.86 18.64
C ALA A 52 13.32 18.57 19.10
N ALA A 53 12.87 18.50 20.36
CA ALA A 53 12.19 17.33 20.92
C ALA A 53 10.92 16.95 20.14
N PHE A 54 10.12 17.93 19.73
CA PHE A 54 8.94 17.68 18.88
C PHE A 54 9.33 17.09 17.52
N VAL A 55 10.33 17.67 16.85
CA VAL A 55 10.81 17.17 15.56
C VAL A 55 11.40 15.76 15.69
N LEU A 56 12.13 15.47 16.77
CA LEU A 56 12.66 14.14 17.05
C LEU A 56 11.53 13.13 17.23
N LEU A 57 10.53 13.45 18.04
CA LEU A 57 9.38 12.56 18.26
C LEU A 57 8.61 12.32 16.96
N PHE A 58 8.33 13.37 16.20
CA PHE A 58 7.58 13.28 14.95
C PHE A 58 8.32 12.44 13.90
N THR A 59 9.62 12.67 13.73
CA THR A 59 10.46 11.89 12.79
C THR A 59 10.65 10.45 13.24
N ALA A 60 10.74 10.17 14.54
CA ALA A 60 10.72 8.81 15.07
C ALA A 60 9.40 8.09 14.75
N ILE A 61 8.25 8.74 14.96
CA ILE A 61 6.94 8.15 14.64
C ILE A 61 6.82 7.87 13.13
N LEU A 62 7.24 8.82 12.29
CA LEU A 62 7.20 8.65 10.83
C LEU A 62 8.09 7.49 10.37
N SER A 63 9.34 7.44 10.83
CA SER A 63 10.28 6.37 10.45
C SER A 63 9.80 4.99 10.91
N VAL A 64 9.36 4.85 12.17
CA VAL A 64 8.84 3.58 12.69
C VAL A 64 7.58 3.14 11.94
N SER A 65 6.69 4.08 11.62
CA SER A 65 5.47 3.79 10.84
C SER A 65 5.81 3.29 9.45
N TRP A 66 6.78 3.90 8.77
CA TRP A 66 7.25 3.46 7.45
C TRP A 66 7.95 2.11 7.49
N ILE A 67 8.81 1.87 8.50
CA ILE A 67 9.48 0.58 8.71
C ILE A 67 8.44 -0.52 8.92
N ARG A 68 7.44 -0.28 9.77
CA ARG A 68 6.34 -1.23 10.00
C ARG A 68 5.51 -1.45 8.76
N TYR A 69 5.19 -0.40 8.00
CA TYR A 69 4.42 -0.51 6.77
C TYR A 69 5.13 -1.41 5.74
N ALA A 70 6.41 -1.11 5.45
CA ALA A 70 7.22 -1.91 4.53
C ALA A 70 7.42 -3.35 5.05
N GLY A 71 7.72 -3.52 6.35
CA GLY A 71 7.90 -4.84 6.96
C GLY A 71 6.64 -5.70 6.87
N ARG A 72 5.47 -5.14 7.16
CA ARG A 72 4.19 -5.85 7.07
C ARG A 72 3.87 -6.27 5.64
N PHE A 73 4.22 -5.45 4.64
CA PHE A 73 4.04 -5.83 3.24
C PHE A 73 4.83 -7.09 2.89
N TYR A 74 6.14 -7.10 3.16
CA TYR A 74 6.98 -8.25 2.83
C TYR A 74 6.64 -9.48 3.68
N ALA A 75 6.18 -9.29 4.91
CA ALA A 75 5.65 -10.37 5.73
C ALA A 75 4.41 -10.99 5.06
N ALA A 76 3.40 -10.20 4.70
CA ALA A 76 2.19 -10.68 4.03
C ALA A 76 2.50 -11.32 2.66
N ALA A 77 3.47 -10.78 1.92
CA ALA A 77 3.92 -11.33 0.64
C ALA A 77 4.55 -12.73 0.77
N ALA A 78 5.20 -13.02 1.89
CA ALA A 78 5.80 -14.33 2.18
C ALA A 78 4.88 -15.27 2.99
N ASP A 79 3.86 -14.72 3.65
CA ASP A 79 3.00 -15.47 4.58
C ASP A 79 2.04 -16.40 3.84
N VAL A 80 2.02 -17.67 4.23
CA VAL A 80 1.16 -18.72 3.68
C VAL A 80 -0.31 -18.51 4.06
N ASN A 81 -0.57 -17.83 5.18
CA ASN A 81 -1.94 -17.50 5.62
C ASN A 81 -2.66 -16.53 4.69
N PHE A 82 -1.92 -15.85 3.81
CA PHE A 82 -2.46 -15.05 2.72
C PHE A 82 -2.22 -15.77 1.39
N PRO A 83 -2.97 -16.83 1.04
CA PRO A 83 -2.75 -17.59 -0.18
C PRO A 83 -3.10 -16.81 -1.46
N CYS A 84 -3.78 -15.66 -1.31
CA CYS A 84 -4.37 -14.91 -2.41
C CYS A 84 -4.00 -13.43 -2.34
N ALA A 85 -3.80 -12.82 -3.51
CA ALA A 85 -3.61 -11.38 -3.66
C ALA A 85 -4.39 -10.85 -4.86
N ALA A 86 -5.02 -9.67 -4.76
CA ALA A 86 -5.61 -8.98 -5.91
C ALA A 86 -4.84 -7.71 -6.24
N LEU A 87 -4.69 -7.46 -7.54
CA LEU A 87 -4.03 -6.29 -8.09
C LEU A 87 -5.03 -5.33 -8.71
N GLY A 88 -5.03 -4.10 -8.22
CA GLY A 88 -5.84 -3.00 -8.77
C GLY A 88 -5.11 -2.20 -9.85
N ASP A 89 -5.85 -1.30 -10.50
CA ASP A 89 -5.42 -0.54 -11.68
C ASP A 89 -4.22 0.41 -11.44
N ASN A 90 -3.87 0.68 -10.18
CA ASN A 90 -2.74 1.52 -9.77
C ASN A 90 -1.63 0.72 -9.08
N LEU A 91 -1.47 -0.58 -9.41
CA LEU A 91 -0.52 -1.47 -8.71
C LEU A 91 -0.76 -1.53 -7.20
N SER A 92 -2.00 -1.30 -6.77
CA SER A 92 -2.42 -1.57 -5.39
C SER A 92 -2.55 -3.08 -5.20
N VAL A 93 -2.10 -3.59 -4.06
CA VAL A 93 -2.21 -5.01 -3.69
C VAL A 93 -3.15 -5.14 -2.51
N VAL A 94 -4.09 -6.07 -2.61
CA VAL A 94 -4.89 -6.52 -1.48
C VAL A 94 -4.57 -7.99 -1.22
N PHE A 95 -4.09 -8.33 -0.04
CA PHE A 95 -3.91 -9.71 0.40
C PHE A 95 -5.18 -10.23 1.06
N TYR A 96 -5.56 -11.46 0.71
CA TYR A 96 -6.74 -12.15 1.23
C TYR A 96 -6.30 -13.39 2.00
N ALA A 97 -6.69 -13.47 3.27
CA ALA A 97 -6.55 -14.69 4.06
C ALA A 97 -7.73 -15.65 3.82
N LEU A 98 -7.98 -15.95 2.54
CA LEU A 98 -9.09 -16.79 2.10
C LEU A 98 -8.64 -17.71 0.96
N PRO A 99 -9.23 -18.92 0.83
CA PRO A 99 -9.00 -19.77 -0.32
C PRO A 99 -9.28 -19.03 -1.65
N PRO A 100 -8.58 -19.39 -2.75
CA PRO A 100 -8.74 -18.74 -4.05
C PRO A 100 -10.19 -18.68 -4.54
N GLU A 101 -10.96 -19.75 -4.38
CA GLU A 101 -12.36 -19.83 -4.83
C GLU A 101 -13.25 -18.80 -4.13
N LYS A 102 -13.08 -18.63 -2.80
CA LYS A 102 -13.83 -17.63 -2.02
C LYS A 102 -13.41 -16.22 -2.38
N ALA A 103 -12.11 -15.99 -2.58
CA ALA A 103 -11.58 -14.70 -2.98
C ALA A 103 -12.08 -14.28 -4.38
N GLU A 104 -12.12 -15.22 -5.32
CA GLU A 104 -12.66 -15.00 -6.67
C GLU A 104 -14.15 -14.68 -6.63
N ALA A 105 -14.94 -15.44 -5.88
CA ALA A 105 -16.37 -15.18 -5.70
C ALA A 105 -16.63 -13.79 -5.11
N TYR A 106 -15.86 -13.39 -4.09
CA TYR A 106 -15.92 -12.05 -3.52
C TYR A 106 -15.60 -10.95 -4.54
N LEU A 107 -14.52 -11.13 -5.34
CA LEU A 107 -14.13 -10.17 -6.38
C LEU A 107 -15.20 -10.07 -7.49
N ARG A 108 -15.83 -11.19 -7.84
CA ARG A 108 -16.93 -11.23 -8.81
C ARG A 108 -18.15 -10.45 -8.32
N GLU A 109 -18.57 -10.67 -7.08
CA GLU A 109 -19.73 -9.98 -6.50
C GLU A 109 -19.49 -8.49 -6.29
N THR A 110 -18.30 -8.10 -5.80
CA THR A 110 -17.96 -6.68 -5.63
C THR A 110 -17.92 -5.93 -6.94
N ARG A 111 -17.54 -6.57 -8.05
CA ARG A 111 -17.56 -5.99 -9.39
C ARG A 111 -18.96 -5.92 -10.01
N ALA A 112 -19.86 -6.82 -9.64
CA ALA A 112 -21.26 -6.77 -10.06
C ALA A 112 -21.97 -5.52 -9.51
N VAL A 113 -21.43 -4.89 -8.47
CA VAL A 113 -21.93 -3.60 -7.98
C VAL A 113 -21.60 -2.50 -9.02
N PRO A 114 -22.61 -1.76 -9.52
CA PRO A 114 -22.41 -0.72 -10.52
C PRO A 114 -21.35 0.30 -10.07
N ALA A 115 -20.53 0.75 -11.03
CA ALA A 115 -19.64 1.88 -10.81
C ALA A 115 -20.46 3.15 -10.56
N LEU A 116 -19.93 4.06 -9.73
CA LEU A 116 -20.56 5.37 -9.56
C LEU A 116 -20.41 6.16 -10.86
N PRO A 117 -21.45 6.90 -11.28
CA PRO A 117 -21.34 7.86 -12.38
C PRO A 117 -20.34 8.97 -12.03
N GLU A 118 -19.83 9.70 -13.02
CA GLU A 118 -18.86 10.80 -12.81
C GLU A 118 -19.38 11.88 -11.86
N ARG A 119 -20.70 12.10 -11.85
CA ARG A 119 -21.40 12.93 -10.89
C ARG A 119 -22.39 12.04 -10.15
N TYR A 120 -22.15 11.86 -8.86
CA TYR A 120 -23.00 11.07 -8.01
C TYR A 120 -23.45 11.86 -6.79
N THR A 121 -24.62 11.51 -6.27
CA THR A 121 -25.13 12.08 -5.02
C THR A 121 -24.55 11.34 -3.81
N ARG A 122 -24.61 11.98 -2.64
CA ARG A 122 -24.23 11.33 -1.38
C ARG A 122 -25.03 10.04 -1.14
N GLU A 123 -26.31 10.03 -1.50
CA GLU A 123 -27.19 8.87 -1.33
C GLU A 123 -26.79 7.69 -2.21
N GLU A 124 -26.41 7.95 -3.46
CA GLU A 124 -25.88 6.92 -4.37
C GLU A 124 -24.57 6.34 -3.86
N TRP A 125 -23.68 7.20 -3.33
CA TRP A 125 -22.44 6.75 -2.71
C TRP A 125 -22.69 5.88 -1.48
N LEU A 126 -23.60 6.30 -0.59
CA LEU A 126 -23.97 5.54 0.60
C LEU A 126 -24.58 4.19 0.24
N LYS A 127 -25.56 4.16 -0.66
CA LYS A 127 -26.20 2.92 -1.12
C LYS A 127 -25.18 1.93 -1.68
N ARG A 128 -24.23 2.43 -2.49
CA ARG A 128 -23.14 1.60 -3.02
C ARG A 128 -22.19 1.11 -1.92
N SER A 129 -21.80 1.98 -1.00
CA SER A 129 -20.94 1.65 0.13
C SER A 129 -21.57 0.57 1.01
N ASP A 130 -22.86 0.70 1.32
CA ASP A 130 -23.61 -0.27 2.11
C ASP A 130 -23.70 -1.62 1.40
N THR A 131 -24.00 -1.61 0.10
CA THR A 131 -23.99 -2.84 -0.73
C THR A 131 -22.62 -3.54 -0.68
N LEU A 132 -21.53 -2.79 -0.83
CA LEU A 132 -20.17 -3.36 -0.76
C LEU A 132 -19.83 -3.87 0.64
N ASN A 133 -20.29 -3.20 1.69
CA ASN A 133 -20.10 -3.63 3.08
C ASN A 133 -20.88 -4.90 3.39
N GLU A 134 -22.10 -5.05 2.86
CA GLU A 134 -22.89 -6.27 2.98
C GLU A 134 -22.21 -7.46 2.29
N ILE A 135 -21.75 -7.27 1.05
CA ILE A 135 -20.97 -8.30 0.32
C ILE A 135 -19.72 -8.67 1.12
N LYS A 136 -18.98 -7.67 1.63
CA LYS A 136 -17.80 -7.88 2.46
C LYS A 136 -18.12 -8.72 3.70
N LYS A 137 -19.18 -8.37 4.43
CA LYS A 137 -19.58 -9.05 5.66
C LYS A 137 -20.02 -10.49 5.39
N ARG A 138 -20.81 -10.70 4.33
CA ARG A 138 -21.31 -12.01 3.93
C ARG A 138 -20.21 -12.95 3.45
N MET A 139 -19.31 -12.45 2.60
CA MET A 139 -18.38 -13.31 1.86
C MET A 139 -17.04 -13.51 2.57
N LEU A 140 -16.60 -12.54 3.36
CA LEU A 140 -15.30 -12.60 4.01
C LEU A 140 -15.39 -13.15 5.44
N GLU A 141 -16.57 -13.17 6.08
CA GLU A 141 -16.80 -13.78 7.41
C GLU A 141 -15.78 -13.35 8.48
N GLY A 142 -15.23 -12.14 8.37
CA GLY A 142 -14.19 -11.62 9.28
C GLY A 142 -12.75 -12.01 8.94
N ALA A 143 -12.52 -12.70 7.83
CA ALA A 143 -11.17 -13.01 7.34
C ALA A 143 -10.36 -11.72 7.12
N PRO A 144 -9.09 -11.69 7.56
CA PRO A 144 -8.28 -10.48 7.48
C PRO A 144 -7.96 -10.14 6.03
N LEU A 145 -8.04 -8.84 5.73
CA LEU A 145 -7.61 -8.25 4.47
C LEU A 145 -6.60 -7.17 4.75
N VAL A 146 -5.51 -7.18 3.98
CA VAL A 146 -4.45 -6.18 4.10
C VAL A 146 -4.25 -5.52 2.75
N SER A 147 -4.47 -4.21 2.69
CA SER A 147 -4.37 -3.42 1.46
C SER A 147 -3.14 -2.52 1.49
N TYR A 148 -2.47 -2.44 0.35
CA TYR A 148 -1.29 -1.60 0.11
C TYR A 148 -1.52 -0.78 -1.16
N ALA A 149 -1.38 0.53 -1.05
CA ALA A 149 -1.57 1.45 -2.17
C ALA A 149 -0.27 1.62 -2.98
N ALA A 150 -0.41 1.58 -4.31
CA ALA A 150 0.59 1.99 -5.29
C ALA A 150 2.02 1.50 -5.01
N LEU A 151 2.27 0.22 -5.31
CA LEU A 151 3.57 -0.43 -5.14
C LEU A 151 4.42 -0.31 -6.41
N CYS A 152 5.74 -0.42 -6.26
CA CYS A 152 6.62 -0.47 -7.42
C CYS A 152 6.70 -1.92 -7.98
N PRO A 153 7.04 -2.09 -9.27
CA PRO A 153 7.23 -3.40 -9.90
C PRO A 153 8.18 -4.36 -9.17
N LYS A 154 9.21 -3.83 -8.50
CA LYS A 154 10.17 -4.64 -7.75
C LYS A 154 9.60 -5.18 -6.43
N ASP A 155 8.69 -4.45 -5.78
CA ASP A 155 8.01 -4.92 -4.56
C ASP A 155 6.98 -5.99 -4.89
N LEU A 156 6.31 -5.82 -6.03
CA LEU A 156 5.41 -6.79 -6.60
C LEU A 156 6.07 -8.14 -6.90
N ALA A 157 7.35 -8.15 -7.29
CA ALA A 157 8.13 -9.38 -7.46
C ALA A 157 8.41 -10.14 -6.15
N ALA A 158 8.19 -9.53 -4.99
CA ALA A 158 8.28 -10.21 -3.70
C ALA A 158 7.07 -11.11 -3.42
N ILE A 159 5.95 -10.92 -4.14
CA ILE A 159 4.79 -11.80 -4.08
C ILE A 159 5.17 -13.11 -4.77
N SER A 160 5.09 -14.22 -4.04
CA SER A 160 5.49 -15.54 -4.53
C SER A 160 4.58 -16.62 -3.96
N GLY A 161 4.27 -17.64 -4.75
CA GLY A 161 3.48 -18.79 -4.33
C GLY A 161 2.01 -18.48 -4.04
N LYS A 162 1.47 -17.37 -4.57
CA LYS A 162 0.07 -16.96 -4.34
C LYS A 162 -0.78 -17.10 -5.60
N SER A 163 -2.09 -17.18 -5.42
CA SER A 163 -3.06 -16.92 -6.49
C SER A 163 -3.23 -15.42 -6.63
N VAL A 164 -2.77 -14.86 -7.74
CA VAL A 164 -2.82 -13.42 -8.02
C VAL A 164 -3.97 -13.12 -8.96
N PHE A 165 -4.98 -12.47 -8.44
CA PHE A 165 -6.12 -11.97 -9.19
C PHE A 165 -5.75 -10.66 -9.86
N LEU A 166 -5.94 -10.55 -11.18
CA LEU A 166 -5.78 -9.28 -11.90
C LEU A 166 -6.83 -9.08 -12.99
N SER A 167 -7.16 -7.83 -13.28
CA SER A 167 -8.00 -7.49 -14.43
C SER A 167 -7.19 -7.59 -15.73
N ARG A 168 -7.80 -7.99 -16.85
CA ARG A 168 -7.13 -8.00 -18.16
C ARG A 168 -6.66 -6.58 -18.55
N ALA A 169 -7.44 -5.55 -18.23
CA ALA A 169 -7.06 -4.16 -18.47
C ALA A 169 -5.78 -3.77 -17.70
N ALA A 170 -5.67 -4.15 -16.43
CA ALA A 170 -4.47 -3.92 -15.63
C ALA A 170 -3.28 -4.74 -16.17
N TYR A 171 -3.50 -5.98 -16.60
CA TYR A 171 -2.46 -6.79 -17.25
C TYR A 171 -1.90 -6.11 -18.49
N HIS A 172 -2.76 -5.66 -19.41
CA HIS A 172 -2.30 -4.98 -20.63
C HIS A 172 -1.56 -3.67 -20.32
N THR A 173 -2.06 -2.90 -19.36
CA THR A 173 -1.44 -1.62 -18.95
C THR A 173 -0.05 -1.83 -18.37
N TYR A 174 0.17 -2.92 -17.62
CA TYR A 174 1.44 -3.21 -16.94
C TYR A 174 2.10 -4.49 -17.46
N ARG A 175 1.87 -4.84 -18.73
CA ARG A 175 2.29 -6.13 -19.30
C ARG A 175 3.78 -6.39 -19.11
N ALA A 176 4.61 -5.38 -19.37
CA ALA A 176 6.05 -5.47 -19.17
C ALA A 176 6.45 -5.76 -17.71
N VAL A 177 5.66 -5.31 -16.73
CA VAL A 177 5.88 -5.65 -15.31
C VAL A 177 5.57 -7.13 -15.07
N PHE A 178 4.47 -7.66 -15.61
CA PHE A 178 4.09 -9.04 -15.36
C PHE A 178 4.95 -10.06 -16.11
N ASP A 179 5.26 -9.79 -17.38
CA ASP A 179 5.97 -10.71 -18.26
C ASP A 179 7.47 -10.76 -17.96
N TYR A 180 8.06 -9.64 -17.49
CA TYR A 180 9.51 -9.54 -17.23
C TYR A 180 9.87 -9.48 -15.74
N THR A 181 8.91 -9.62 -14.82
CA THR A 181 9.22 -9.83 -13.40
C THR A 181 8.87 -11.24 -12.95
N ALA A 182 9.47 -11.66 -11.83
CA ALA A 182 9.21 -12.95 -11.23
C ALA A 182 7.75 -13.16 -10.79
N MET A 183 6.90 -12.12 -10.84
CA MET A 183 5.51 -12.24 -10.47
C MET A 183 4.74 -13.21 -11.38
N GLY A 184 4.96 -13.14 -12.71
CA GLY A 184 4.26 -14.00 -13.67
C GLY A 184 4.68 -15.47 -13.59
N THR A 185 5.92 -15.74 -13.20
CA THR A 185 6.47 -17.10 -13.14
C THR A 185 6.32 -17.77 -11.77
N LYS A 186 6.23 -16.98 -10.68
CA LYS A 186 6.16 -17.51 -9.30
C LYS A 186 4.75 -17.60 -8.72
N ASN A 187 3.74 -17.14 -9.46
CA ASN A 187 2.36 -17.07 -8.97
C ASN A 187 1.40 -17.65 -10.00
N LYS A 188 0.24 -18.12 -9.52
CA LYS A 188 -0.87 -18.48 -10.40
C LYS A 188 -1.64 -17.21 -10.74
N LEU A 189 -1.54 -16.74 -11.97
CA LEU A 189 -2.31 -15.59 -12.44
C LEU A 189 -3.74 -16.02 -12.74
N VAL A 190 -4.71 -15.35 -12.10
CA VAL A 190 -6.15 -15.55 -12.33
C VAL A 190 -6.73 -14.26 -12.87
N PHE A 191 -7.20 -14.29 -14.11
CA PHE A 191 -7.79 -13.12 -14.74
C PHE A 191 -9.28 -13.05 -14.43
N TYR A 192 -9.74 -11.91 -13.93
CA TYR A 192 -11.17 -11.69 -13.68
C TYR A 192 -11.68 -10.50 -14.51
N GLY A 193 -12.68 -10.75 -15.35
CA GLY A 193 -13.30 -9.77 -16.27
C GLY A 193 -13.45 -10.26 -17.70
N GLU A 194 -14.47 -9.75 -18.40
CA GLU A 194 -14.78 -10.10 -19.79
C GLU A 194 -13.58 -9.92 -20.74
N GLU A 195 -13.48 -10.87 -21.67
CA GLU A 195 -12.81 -10.70 -22.96
C GLU A 195 -13.56 -9.63 -23.76
N ASN A 196 -13.39 -8.36 -23.42
CA ASN A 196 -13.75 -7.32 -24.37
C ASN A 196 -12.64 -7.30 -25.43
N SER A 197 -12.87 -8.13 -26.45
CA SER A 197 -12.51 -7.96 -27.86
C SER A 197 -11.65 -6.72 -28.11
N ILE A 198 -10.36 -6.98 -28.35
CA ILE A 198 -9.59 -6.18 -29.30
C ILE A 198 -10.07 -6.58 -30.70
#